data_AF-A0A1G0CK88-F1
#
_entry.id   AF-A0A1G0CK88-F1
#
_cell.length_a   1.000
_cell.length_b   1.000
_cell.length_c   1.000
_cell.angle_alpha   90.00
_cell.angle_beta   90.00
_cell.angle_gamma   90.00
#
_symmetry.space_group_name_H-M   'P 1'
#
loop_
_entity.id
_entity.type
_entity.pdbx_description
1 polymer ?
#
loop_
_entity_poly.entity_id
_entity_poly.type
_entity_poly.pdbx_seq_one_letter_code
_entity_poly.pdbx_strand_id
1 'polypeptide(L)'
;MKALLTSIFLIFSFVSTAQDDYYKDISASQIVSVIDKVGFSPTKITKDVKAFKIVILQLGTNEIKQVNIDSWWLCNNRKDDNFTIYNMLYKEVTKETFDLYCKELISLMVCDGTATQTN
;
A
#
# COMPACT_ATOMS: atom_id res chain seq x y z
N MET A 1 0.60 -57.15 -14.72
CA MET A 1 1.81 -57.01 -13.88
C MET A 1 2.47 -55.67 -14.22
N LYS A 2 2.64 -54.86 -13.16
CA LYS A 2 3.43 -53.63 -12.97
C LYS A 2 4.18 -53.07 -14.19
N ALA A 3 3.76 -51.87 -14.60
CA ALA A 3 4.57 -50.96 -15.40
C ALA A 3 5.78 -50.50 -14.58
N LEU A 4 6.97 -50.67 -15.14
CA LEU A 4 8.24 -50.22 -14.57
C LEU A 4 8.90 -49.31 -15.60
N LEU A 5 8.81 -47.99 -15.39
CA LEU A 5 9.66 -46.99 -16.02
C LEU A 5 9.85 -45.84 -15.02
N THR A 6 10.58 -46.17 -13.97
CA THR A 6 11.27 -45.21 -13.11
C THR A 6 12.47 -44.67 -13.86
N SER A 7 12.43 -43.40 -14.26
CA SER A 7 13.49 -42.41 -14.00
C SER A 7 13.25 -41.12 -14.78
N ILE A 8 13.78 -40.05 -14.20
CA ILE A 8 13.97 -38.71 -14.78
C ILE A 8 12.75 -37.80 -14.62
N PHE A 9 12.70 -37.08 -13.49
CA PHE A 9 13.04 -35.65 -13.51
C PHE A 9 13.08 -35.10 -12.07
N LEU A 10 14.27 -35.15 -11.46
CA LEU A 10 14.63 -34.23 -10.38
C LEU A 10 14.91 -32.87 -11.04
N ILE A 11 13.87 -32.07 -11.27
CA ILE A 11 14.04 -30.64 -11.54
C ILE A 11 13.89 -29.93 -10.21
N PHE A 12 15.05 -29.65 -9.62
CA PHE A 12 15.34 -28.46 -8.83
C PHE A 12 14.14 -27.80 -8.12
N SER A 13 13.98 -28.14 -6.85
CA SER A 13 13.34 -27.30 -5.86
C SER A 13 14.15 -26.00 -5.69
N PHE A 14 13.91 -25.04 -6.59
CA PHE A 14 14.08 -23.62 -6.36
C PHE A 14 12.72 -22.96 -6.63
N VAL A 15 11.72 -23.29 -5.80
CA VAL A 15 10.58 -22.38 -5.65
C VAL A 15 11.12 -21.16 -4.92
N SER A 16 11.21 -20.09 -5.68
CA SER A 16 11.79 -18.80 -5.32
C SER A 16 11.39 -18.34 -3.92
N THR A 17 12.38 -18.04 -3.09
CA THR A 17 12.25 -17.21 -1.87
C THR A 17 11.99 -15.73 -2.21
N ALA A 18 11.30 -15.44 -3.31
CA ALA A 18 11.07 -14.08 -3.83
C ALA A 18 9.61 -13.63 -3.70
N GLN A 19 8.69 -14.50 -3.24
CA GLN A 19 7.26 -14.18 -3.15
C GLN A 19 6.91 -13.43 -1.84
N ASP A 20 7.73 -13.55 -0.79
CA ASP A 20 7.35 -13.08 0.57
C ASP A 20 7.65 -11.60 0.86
N ASP A 21 8.44 -10.92 0.02
CA ASP A 21 8.74 -9.48 0.22
C ASP A 21 7.82 -8.54 -0.59
N TYR A 22 6.94 -9.09 -1.43
CA TYR A 22 6.13 -8.33 -2.38
C TYR A 22 4.84 -7.75 -1.76
N TYR A 23 4.36 -8.31 -0.64
CA TYR A 23 3.20 -7.83 0.09
C TYR A 23 3.57 -7.62 1.56
N LYS A 24 4.36 -6.57 1.82
CA LYS A 24 4.65 -6.16 3.19
C LYS A 24 3.49 -5.32 3.73
N ASP A 25 2.81 -5.83 4.75
CA ASP A 25 1.79 -5.05 5.46
C ASP A 25 2.41 -3.89 6.22
N ILE A 26 1.77 -2.73 6.14
CA ILE A 26 2.10 -1.53 6.90
C ILE A 26 1.10 -1.34 8.04
N SER A 27 1.60 -0.94 9.21
CA SER A 27 0.77 -0.65 10.37
C SER A 27 0.14 0.75 10.28
N ALA A 28 -0.92 0.97 11.08
CA ALA A 28 -1.50 2.30 11.27
C ALA A 28 -0.46 3.35 11.71
N SER A 29 0.48 2.96 12.57
CA SER A 29 1.55 3.85 13.03
C SER A 29 2.53 4.21 11.91
N GLN A 30 2.84 3.28 11.00
CA GLN A 30 3.67 3.57 9.82
C GLN A 30 2.98 4.56 8.89
N ILE A 31 1.68 4.36 8.62
CA ILE A 31 0.85 5.29 7.82
C ILE A 31 0.90 6.69 8.43
N VAL A 32 0.65 6.82 9.74
CA VAL A 32 0.69 8.12 10.43
C VAL A 32 2.07 8.75 10.43
N SER A 33 3.15 7.96 10.50
CA SER A 33 4.51 8.49 10.51
C SER A 33 4.88 9.25 9.24
N VAL A 34 4.24 8.94 8.11
CA VAL A 34 4.51 9.60 6.82
C VAL A 34 3.86 10.98 6.76
N ILE A 35 2.75 11.21 7.48
CA ILE A 35 2.05 12.50 7.49
C ILE A 35 3.00 13.66 7.83
N ASP A 36 3.80 13.51 8.89
CA ASP A 36 4.73 14.55 9.32
C ASP A 36 5.94 14.68 8.40
N LYS A 37 6.38 13.57 7.80
CA LYS A 37 7.53 13.55 6.88
C LYS A 37 7.25 14.33 5.60
N VAL A 38 6.06 14.14 5.02
CA VAL A 38 5.69 14.76 3.75
C VAL A 38 4.82 16.01 3.92
N GLY A 39 4.34 16.28 5.13
CA GLY A 39 3.40 17.37 5.41
C GLY A 39 2.02 17.13 4.79
N PHE A 40 1.53 15.89 4.87
CA PHE A 40 0.21 15.53 4.38
C PHE A 40 -0.87 16.26 5.20
N SER A 41 -1.86 16.83 4.51
CA SER A 41 -3.05 17.40 5.15
C SER A 41 -4.29 16.84 4.46
N PRO A 42 -5.20 16.16 5.18
CA PRO A 42 -6.43 15.65 4.60
C PRO A 42 -7.28 16.81 4.06
N THR A 43 -8.06 16.51 3.02
CA THR A 43 -8.84 17.50 2.27
C THR A 43 -10.33 17.19 2.24
N LYS A 44 -10.70 15.90 2.33
CA LYS A 44 -12.07 15.46 2.08
C LYS A 44 -12.81 15.05 3.35
N ILE A 45 -12.22 14.22 4.23
CA ILE A 45 -12.94 13.77 5.43
C ILE A 45 -12.84 14.74 6.60
N THR A 46 -11.73 15.47 6.69
CA THR A 46 -11.49 16.53 7.67
C THR A 46 -10.34 17.42 7.21
N LYS A 47 -10.23 18.61 7.79
CA LYS A 47 -9.02 19.47 7.67
C LYS A 47 -8.12 19.40 8.91
N ASP A 48 -8.58 18.73 9.97
CA ASP A 48 -7.81 18.57 11.21
C ASP A 48 -6.88 17.35 11.09
N VAL A 49 -5.59 17.63 10.87
CA VAL A 49 -4.53 16.62 10.77
C VAL A 49 -4.46 15.76 12.04
N LYS A 50 -4.67 16.33 13.24
CA LYS A 50 -4.59 15.59 14.49
C LYS A 50 -5.76 14.63 14.62
N ALA A 51 -6.97 15.08 14.31
CA ALA A 51 -8.15 14.21 14.28
C ALA A 51 -7.98 13.07 13.27
N PHE A 52 -7.45 13.38 12.08
CA PHE A 52 -7.18 12.38 11.03
C PHE A 52 -6.19 11.29 11.49
N LYS A 53 -5.09 11.68 12.13
CA LYS A 53 -4.13 10.74 12.72
C LYS A 53 -4.80 9.81 13.74
N ILE A 54 -5.66 10.36 14.61
CA ILE A 54 -6.37 9.57 15.63
C ILE A 54 -7.28 8.54 14.96
N VAL A 55 -8.04 8.93 13.93
CA VAL A 55 -8.93 8.02 13.19
C VAL A 55 -8.14 6.86 12.58
N ILE A 56 -7.00 7.12 11.92
CA ILE A 56 -6.16 6.06 11.35
C ILE A 56 -5.66 5.09 12.44
N LEU A 57 -5.22 5.61 13.58
CA LEU A 57 -4.74 4.80 14.71
C LEU A 57 -5.85 3.98 15.38
N GLN A 58 -7.12 4.36 15.19
CA GLN A 58 -8.27 3.67 15.74
C GLN A 58 -8.91 2.66 14.78
N LEU A 59 -8.39 2.54 13.55
CA LEU A 59 -8.86 1.52 12.60
C LEU A 59 -8.65 0.13 13.18
N GLY A 60 -9.67 -0.71 13.05
CA GLY A 60 -9.58 -2.11 13.45
C GLY A 60 -8.68 -2.91 12.52
N THR A 61 -8.38 -4.15 12.92
CA THR A 61 -7.48 -5.05 12.19
C THR A 61 -7.97 -5.31 10.76
N ASN A 62 -9.28 -5.47 10.57
CA ASN A 62 -9.85 -5.75 9.24
C ASN A 62 -9.79 -4.52 8.33
N GLU A 63 -10.02 -3.34 8.89
CA GLU A 63 -9.94 -2.06 8.18
C GLU A 63 -8.51 -1.79 7.73
N ILE A 64 -7.52 -1.97 8.62
CA ILE A 64 -6.10 -1.86 8.26
C ILE A 64 -5.70 -2.89 7.20
N LYS A 65 -6.23 -4.11 7.27
CA LYS A 65 -5.99 -5.13 6.24
C LYS A 65 -6.55 -4.68 4.90
N GLN A 66 -7.76 -4.11 4.86
CA GLN A 66 -8.34 -3.61 3.61
C GLN A 66 -7.54 -2.44 3.04
N VAL A 67 -7.14 -1.47 3.88
CA VAL A 67 -6.26 -0.36 3.46
C VAL A 67 -4.95 -0.87 2.88
N ASN A 68 -4.37 -1.93 3.46
CA ASN A 68 -3.16 -2.58 2.92
C ASN A 68 -3.38 -3.20 1.53
N ILE A 69 -4.51 -3.88 1.33
CA ILE A 69 -4.87 -4.49 0.05
C ILE A 69 -5.03 -3.40 -1.02
N ASP A 70 -5.84 -2.38 -0.71
CA ASP A 70 -6.18 -1.30 -1.64
C ASP A 70 -4.93 -0.50 -2.03
N SER A 71 -4.15 -0.10 -1.02
CA SER A 71 -2.94 0.70 -1.25
C SER A 71 -1.86 -0.05 -2.02
N TRP A 72 -1.69 -1.34 -1.75
CA TRP A 72 -0.77 -2.18 -2.53
C TRP A 72 -1.21 -2.29 -3.98
N TRP A 73 -2.50 -2.57 -4.24
CA TRP A 73 -3.01 -2.72 -5.60
C TRP A 73 -2.87 -1.42 -6.38
N LEU A 74 -3.24 -0.29 -5.78
CA LEU A 74 -3.12 1.04 -6.37
C LEU A 74 -1.66 1.43 -6.61
N CYS A 75 -0.76 1.10 -5.70
CA CYS A 75 0.67 1.35 -5.87
C CYS A 75 1.27 0.53 -7.01
N ASN A 76 0.80 -0.70 -7.24
CA ASN A 76 1.32 -1.55 -8.30
C ASN A 76 0.71 -1.28 -9.68
N ASN A 77 -0.57 -0.91 -9.74
CA ASN A 77 -1.30 -0.82 -11.01
C ASN A 77 -1.57 0.62 -11.45
N ARG A 78 -1.59 1.58 -10.52
CA ARG A 78 -2.01 2.97 -10.77
C ARG A 78 -1.09 3.99 -10.10
N LYS A 79 0.20 3.68 -10.00
CA LYS A 79 1.18 4.51 -9.28
C LYS A 79 1.24 5.94 -9.81
N ASP A 80 1.43 6.09 -11.11
CA ASP A 80 1.68 7.39 -11.74
C ASP A 80 0.43 8.29 -11.76
N ASP A 81 -0.74 7.67 -11.94
CA ASP A 81 -2.02 8.35 -11.80
C ASP A 81 -2.20 8.86 -10.37
N ASN A 82 -1.96 8.00 -9.37
CA ASN A 82 -2.10 8.39 -7.97
C ASN A 82 -1.04 9.41 -7.55
N PHE A 83 0.17 9.38 -8.13
CA PHE A 83 1.17 10.44 -7.93
C PHE A 83 0.65 11.79 -8.43
N THR A 84 0.07 11.80 -9.63
CA THR A 84 -0.53 13.02 -10.20
C THR A 84 -1.68 13.53 -9.34
N ILE A 85 -2.60 12.65 -8.94
CA ILE A 85 -3.73 12.99 -8.07
C ILE A 85 -3.24 13.50 -6.71
N TYR A 86 -2.23 12.85 -6.15
CA TYR A 86 -1.66 13.24 -4.86
C TYR A 86 -1.15 14.68 -4.91
N ASN A 87 -0.33 15.02 -5.91
CA ASN A 87 0.24 16.36 -6.05
C ASN A 87 -0.79 17.43 -6.45
N MET A 88 -1.96 17.06 -6.98
CA MET A 88 -3.07 17.99 -7.21
C MET A 88 -3.86 18.33 -5.93
N LEU A 89 -3.98 17.39 -5.01
CA LEU A 89 -4.86 17.51 -3.84
C LEU A 89 -4.10 17.85 -2.55
N TYR A 90 -2.86 17.42 -2.43
CA TYR A 90 -2.06 17.50 -1.21
C TYR A 90 -0.78 18.31 -1.43
N LYS A 91 0.03 18.41 -0.37
CA LYS A 91 1.36 19.02 -0.47
C LYS A 91 2.22 18.24 -1.45
N GLU A 92 2.75 18.93 -2.46
CA GLU A 92 3.55 18.35 -3.52
C GLU A 92 4.77 17.59 -2.96
N VAL A 93 5.02 16.41 -3.53
CA VAL A 93 6.20 15.58 -3.27
C VAL A 93 6.88 15.20 -4.59
N THR A 94 8.18 14.90 -4.52
CA THR A 94 8.92 14.40 -5.68
C THR A 94 8.49 12.98 -6.03
N LYS A 95 8.71 12.56 -7.28
CA LYS A 95 8.46 11.18 -7.72
C LYS A 95 9.22 10.16 -6.88
N GLU A 96 10.47 10.46 -6.52
CA GLU A 96 11.29 9.63 -5.62
C GLU A 96 10.65 9.47 -4.24
N THR A 97 10.18 10.58 -3.65
CA THR A 97 9.48 10.55 -2.35
C THR A 97 8.20 9.73 -2.46
N PHE A 98 7.45 9.90 -3.56
CA PHE A 98 6.23 9.16 -3.80
C PHE A 98 6.49 7.67 -3.94
N ASP A 99 7.50 7.28 -4.72
CA ASP A 99 7.84 5.87 -4.94
C ASP A 99 8.36 5.20 -3.66
N LEU A 100 9.13 5.94 -2.84
CA LEU A 100 9.63 5.47 -1.54
C LEU A 100 8.51 5.21 -0.53
N TYR A 101 7.48 6.06 -0.48
CA TYR A 101 6.36 5.97 0.47
C TYR A 101 5.04 5.61 -0.21
N CYS A 102 5.08 4.94 -1.36
CA CYS A 102 3.92 4.79 -2.23
C CYS A 102 2.72 4.15 -1.53
N LYS A 103 2.97 3.08 -0.75
CA LYS A 103 1.90 2.37 -0.05
C LYS A 103 1.32 3.23 1.08
N GLU A 104 2.16 3.93 1.85
CA GLU A 104 1.73 4.82 2.92
C GLU A 104 0.96 6.03 2.39
N LEU A 105 1.47 6.70 1.34
CA LEU A 105 0.81 7.87 0.75
C LEU A 105 -0.54 7.50 0.15
N ILE A 106 -0.62 6.38 -0.57
CA ILE A 106 -1.91 5.91 -1.09
C ILE A 106 -2.83 5.47 0.05
N SER A 107 -2.31 4.88 1.14
CA SER A 107 -3.13 4.59 2.32
C SER A 107 -3.74 5.85 2.93
N LEU A 108 -2.99 6.95 2.98
CA LEU A 108 -3.52 8.26 3.41
C LEU A 108 -4.62 8.74 2.46
N MET A 109 -4.45 8.59 1.14
CA MET A 109 -5.46 8.93 0.14
C MET A 109 -6.72 8.05 0.25
N VAL A 110 -6.57 6.77 0.56
CA VAL A 110 -7.69 5.83 0.79
C VAL A 110 -8.44 6.23 2.05
N CYS A 111 -7.73 6.51 3.15
CA CYS A 111 -8.33 6.98 4.39
C CYS A 111 -9.02 8.35 4.25
N ASP A 112 -8.48 9.27 3.45
CA ASP A 112 -9.15 10.54 3.10
C ASP A 112 -10.23 10.35 2.02
N GLY A 113 -10.37 9.16 1.44
CA GLY A 113 -11.39 8.83 0.44
C GLY A 113 -11.17 9.50 -0.92
N THR A 114 -9.94 9.87 -1.26
CA THR A 114 -9.56 10.42 -2.58
C THR A 114 -8.97 9.37 -3.52
N ALA A 115 -8.63 8.19 -3.00
CA ALA A 115 -8.26 7.03 -3.79
C ALA A 115 -9.11 5.82 -3.37
N THR A 116 -9.61 5.06 -4.33
CA THR A 116 -10.36 3.84 -4.08
C THR A 116 -10.03 2.83 -5.16
N GLN A 117 -9.94 1.55 -4.81
CA GLN A 117 -10.03 0.50 -5.82
C GLN A 117 -11.48 0.46 -6.34
N THR A 118 -11.72 0.96 -7.54
CA THR A 118 -12.98 0.73 -8.26
C THR A 118 -12.93 -0.67 -8.83
N ASN A 119 -13.79 -1.56 -8.33
CA ASN A 119 -14.11 -2.84 -8.98
C ASN A 119 -14.94 -2.61 -10.25
#